data_AF-A0A078GAX7-F1
#
_entry.id   AF-A0A078GAX7-F1
#
_cell.length_a   1.000
_cell.length_b   1.000
_cell.length_c   1.000
_cell.angle_alpha   90.00
_cell.angle_beta   90.00
_cell.angle_gamma   90.00
#
_symmetry.space_group_name_H-M   'P 1'
#
loop_
_entity.id
_entity.type
_entity.pdbx_description
1 polymer ?
#
loop_
_entity_poly.entity_id
_entity_poly.type
_entity_poly.pdbx_seq_one_letter_code
_entity_poly.pdbx_strand_id
1 'polypeptide(L)'
;MMVNECFDVGRFGDAVNVFNKAKATLQYGLPVEAYRNIITRLCQNGRLSDAETMFNGLVKEQGYHKPDVETYKALIRAYVESSRVEDAVQTSNKMMASKLHRATQLFF
;
A
#
# COMPACT_ATOMS: atom_id res chain seq x y z
N MET A 1 -20.71 6.33 2.82
CA MET A 1 -19.73 6.44 1.72
C MET A 1 -18.61 5.45 1.99
N MET A 2 -18.43 4.46 1.12
CA MET A 2 -17.37 3.46 1.24
C MET A 2 -16.12 3.91 0.49
N VAL A 3 -14.94 3.40 0.86
CA VAL A 3 -13.66 3.77 0.20
C VAL A 3 -13.75 3.58 -1.31
N ASN A 4 -14.35 2.49 -1.78
CA ASN A 4 -14.45 2.19 -3.21
C ASN A 4 -15.34 3.18 -3.97
N GLU A 5 -16.46 3.57 -3.37
CA GLU A 5 -17.40 4.53 -3.94
C GLU A 5 -16.72 5.88 -4.19
N CYS A 6 -15.84 6.33 -3.27
CA CYS A 6 -15.09 7.58 -3.41
C CYS A 6 -14.22 7.61 -4.68
N PHE A 7 -13.61 6.49 -5.04
CA PHE A 7 -12.79 6.42 -6.26
C PHE A 7 -13.65 6.41 -7.53
N ASP A 8 -14.84 5.81 -7.49
CA ASP A 8 -15.73 5.77 -8.65
C ASP A 8 -16.23 7.17 -9.04
N VAL A 9 -16.35 8.07 -8.05
CA VAL A 9 -16.69 9.49 -8.25
C VAL A 9 -15.48 10.42 -8.28
N GLY A 10 -14.24 9.89 -8.32
CA GLY A 10 -13.01 10.69 -8.40
C GLY A 10 -12.63 11.48 -7.13
N ARG A 11 -13.31 11.23 -6.00
CA ARG A 11 -13.07 11.87 -4.70
C ARG A 11 -11.96 11.16 -3.92
N PHE A 12 -10.75 11.14 -4.46
CA PHE A 12 -9.63 10.38 -3.90
C PHE A 12 -9.21 10.83 -2.50
N GLY A 13 -9.25 12.14 -2.21
CA GLY A 13 -8.97 12.67 -0.87
C GLY A 13 -9.97 12.16 0.17
N ASP A 14 -11.24 12.05 -0.20
CA ASP A 14 -12.26 11.47 0.68
C ASP A 14 -12.08 9.97 0.85
N ALA A 15 -11.60 9.26 -0.17
CA ALA A 15 -11.24 7.84 -0.05
C ALA A 15 -10.19 7.62 1.05
N VAL A 16 -9.14 8.45 1.07
CA VAL A 16 -8.09 8.42 2.11
C VAL A 16 -8.65 8.78 3.48
N ASN A 17 -9.49 9.82 3.55
CA ASN A 17 -10.12 10.23 4.81
C ASN A 17 -11.03 9.14 5.40
N VAL A 18 -11.86 8.51 4.57
CA VAL A 18 -12.73 7.40 4.99
C VAL A 18 -11.90 6.21 5.46
N PHE A 19 -10.81 5.88 4.75
CA PHE A 19 -9.90 4.82 5.15
C PHE A 19 -9.25 5.09 6.51
N ASN A 20 -8.73 6.30 6.72
CA ASN A 20 -8.09 6.68 7.98
C ASN A 20 -9.08 6.69 9.16
N LYS A 21 -10.33 7.13 8.92
CA LYS A 21 -11.40 7.03 9.92
C LYS A 21 -11.71 5.58 10.28
N ALA A 22 -11.83 4.70 9.28
CA ALA A 22 -12.05 3.27 9.50
C ALA A 22 -10.90 2.65 10.31
N LYS A 23 -9.64 2.95 9.94
CA LYS A 23 -8.45 2.53 10.68
C LYS A 23 -8.48 2.98 12.14
N ALA A 24 -8.83 4.24 12.40
CA ALA A 24 -8.87 4.80 13.76
C ALA A 24 -10.00 4.21 14.62
N THR A 25 -11.05 3.67 14.00
CA THR A 25 -12.20 3.07 14.71
C THR A 25 -11.96 1.61 15.07
N LEU A 26 -11.09 0.91 14.34
CA LEU A 26 -10.84 -0.52 14.52
C LEU A 26 -9.64 -0.75 15.45
N GLN A 27 -9.90 -1.41 16.59
CA GLN A 27 -8.89 -1.71 17.61
C GLN A 27 -7.70 -2.51 17.06
N TYR A 28 -7.93 -3.39 16.09
CA TYR A 28 -6.92 -4.29 15.52
C TYR A 28 -6.36 -3.79 14.17
N GLY A 29 -6.68 -2.56 13.77
CA GLY A 29 -6.30 -2.03 12.46
C GLY A 29 -7.12 -2.63 11.32
N LEU A 30 -6.62 -2.44 10.09
CA LEU A 30 -7.25 -2.93 8.86
C LEU A 30 -6.47 -4.11 8.27
N PRO A 31 -7.14 -5.05 7.59
CA PRO A 31 -6.46 -6.15 6.92
C PRO A 31 -5.56 -5.65 5.78
N VAL A 32 -4.54 -6.43 5.42
CA VAL A 32 -3.56 -6.07 4.37
C VAL A 32 -4.25 -5.86 3.03
N GLU A 33 -5.32 -6.60 2.76
CA GLU A 33 -6.14 -6.51 1.57
C GLU A 33 -6.79 -5.13 1.40
N ALA A 34 -7.17 -4.48 2.51
CA ALA A 34 -7.72 -3.13 2.47
C ALA A 34 -6.66 -2.11 2.05
N TYR A 35 -5.45 -2.24 2.61
CA TYR A 35 -4.30 -1.42 2.21
C TYR A 35 -3.90 -1.65 0.75
N ARG A 36 -3.79 -2.92 0.33
CA ARG A 36 -3.50 -3.29 -1.06
C ARG A 36 -4.50 -2.65 -2.01
N ASN A 37 -5.78 -2.70 -1.69
CA ASN A 37 -6.84 -2.09 -2.50
C ASN A 37 -6.65 -0.57 -2.62
N ILE A 38 -6.55 0.16 -1.51
CA ILE A 38 -6.44 1.63 -1.57
C ILE A 38 -5.15 2.08 -2.25
N ILE A 39 -4.01 1.42 -1.98
CA ILE A 39 -2.72 1.72 -2.62
C ILE A 39 -2.81 1.49 -4.13
N THR A 40 -3.33 0.34 -4.55
CA THR A 40 -3.47 0.00 -5.98
C THR A 40 -4.35 1.02 -6.70
N ARG A 41 -5.50 1.38 -6.12
CA ARG A 41 -6.39 2.36 -6.74
C ARG A 41 -5.78 3.76 -6.79
N LEU A 42 -5.05 4.19 -5.76
CA LEU A 42 -4.34 5.47 -5.80
C LEU A 42 -3.25 5.48 -6.90
N CYS A 43 -2.48 4.40 -7.02
CA CYS A 43 -1.50 4.22 -8.10
C CYS A 43 -2.15 4.34 -9.49
N GLN A 44 -3.25 3.60 -9.72
CA GLN A 44 -3.97 3.60 -11.00
C GLN A 44 -4.56 4.97 -11.38
N ASN A 45 -4.79 5.84 -10.39
CA ASN A 45 -5.32 7.19 -10.59
C ASN A 45 -4.21 8.27 -10.54
N GLY A 46 -2.92 7.89 -10.63
CA GLY A 46 -1.80 8.83 -10.61
C GLY A 46 -1.57 9.53 -9.27
N ARG A 47 -2.25 9.09 -8.20
CA ARG A 47 -2.15 9.65 -6.84
C ARG A 47 -1.00 9.02 -6.07
N LEU A 48 0.19 9.07 -6.67
CA LEU A 48 1.35 8.31 -6.21
C LEU A 48 1.81 8.73 -4.81
N SER A 49 1.79 10.04 -4.48
CA SER A 49 2.16 10.53 -3.15
C SER A 49 1.24 10.02 -2.03
N ASP A 50 -0.05 9.89 -2.30
CA ASP A 50 -0.99 9.32 -1.33
C ASP A 50 -0.76 7.82 -1.20
N ALA A 51 -0.52 7.11 -2.32
CA ALA A 51 -0.19 5.70 -2.31
C ALA A 51 1.06 5.39 -1.47
N GLU A 52 2.11 6.22 -1.61
CA GLU A 52 3.33 6.16 -0.81
C GLU A 52 3.06 6.36 0.69
N THR A 53 2.18 7.31 1.02
CA THR A 53 1.77 7.58 2.40
C THR A 53 1.06 6.36 3.01
N MET A 54 0.11 5.77 2.27
CA MET A 54 -0.60 4.58 2.71
C MET A 54 0.34 3.37 2.87
N PHE A 55 1.27 3.19 1.93
CA PHE A 55 2.28 2.13 1.99
C PHE A 55 3.21 2.28 3.19
N ASN A 56 3.72 3.49 3.44
CA ASN A 56 4.55 3.76 4.61
C ASN A 56 3.79 3.54 5.91
N GLY A 57 2.49 3.84 5.93
CA GLY A 57 1.60 3.51 7.05
C GLY A 57 1.56 2.00 7.30
N LEU A 58 1.37 1.19 6.26
CA LEU A 58 1.36 -0.28 6.36
C LEU A 58 2.72 -0.84 6.82
N VAL A 59 3.84 -0.32 6.32
CA VAL A 59 5.18 -0.77 6.72
C VAL A 59 5.46 -0.50 8.21
N LYS A 60 4.97 0.63 8.73
CA LYS A 60 5.15 1.03 10.13
C LYS A 60 4.20 0.33 11.10
N GLU A 61 3.13 -0.31 10.62
CA GLU A 61 2.25 -1.07 11.49
C GLU A 61 2.99 -2.26 12.11
N GLN A 62 2.82 -2.40 13.43
CA GLN A 62 3.35 -3.52 14.19
C GLN A 62 2.43 -4.74 14.04
N GLY A 63 3.01 -5.95 14.10
CA GLY A 63 2.27 -7.20 13.98
C GLY A 63 2.31 -7.84 12.58
N TYR A 64 1.25 -8.59 12.26
CA TYR A 64 1.18 -9.48 11.09
C TYR A 64 0.90 -8.77 9.75
N HIS A 65 0.54 -7.49 9.79
CA HIS A 65 0.15 -6.73 8.61
C HIS A 65 1.39 -6.20 7.86
N LYS A 66 2.03 -7.07 7.08
CA LYS A 66 3.14 -6.69 6.20
C LYS A 66 2.66 -6.53 4.76
N PRO A 67 3.24 -5.58 3.99
CA PRO A 67 2.91 -5.46 2.58
C PRO A 67 3.15 -6.77 1.84
N ASP A 68 2.19 -7.17 1.01
CA ASP A 68 2.31 -8.33 0.15
C ASP A 68 2.97 -8.00 -1.19
N VAL A 69 3.28 -9.04 -1.95
CA VAL A 69 3.93 -8.93 -3.26
C VAL A 69 3.15 -8.04 -4.22
N GLU A 70 1.82 -8.13 -4.21
CA GLU A 70 0.96 -7.38 -5.11
C GLU A 70 0.96 -5.88 -4.77
N THR A 71 1.05 -5.53 -3.48
CA THR A 71 1.21 -4.13 -3.04
C THR A 71 2.52 -3.53 -3.56
N TYR A 72 3.63 -4.26 -3.48
CA TYR A 72 4.92 -3.79 -4.03
C TYR A 72 4.86 -3.64 -5.55
N LYS A 73 4.29 -4.62 -6.27
CA LYS A 73 4.15 -4.56 -7.73
C LYS A 73 3.35 -3.34 -8.19
N ALA A 74 2.27 -3.00 -7.49
CA ALA A 74 1.44 -1.84 -7.81
C ALA A 74 2.25 -0.53 -7.74
N LEU A 75 3.08 -0.35 -6.71
CA LEU A 75 3.96 0.81 -6.58
C LEU A 75 5.07 0.82 -7.64
N ILE A 76 5.77 -0.30 -7.84
CA ILE A 76 6.85 -0.42 -8.83
C ILE A 76 6.33 -0.04 -10.22
N ARG A 77 5.16 -0.55 -10.60
CA ARG A 77 4.53 -0.22 -11.89
C ARG A 77 4.25 1.28 -11.99
N ALA A 78 3.63 1.87 -10.97
CA ALA A 78 3.29 3.29 -10.97
C ALA A 78 4.54 4.20 -11.02
N TYR A 79 5.64 3.80 -10.36
CA TYR A 79 6.92 4.49 -10.46
C TYR A 79 7.49 4.46 -11.86
N VAL A 80 7.50 3.29 -12.51
CA VAL A 80 7.98 3.15 -13.90
C VAL A 80 7.14 4.00 -14.85
N GLU A 81 5.81 3.93 -14.74
CA GLU A 81 4.89 4.74 -15.54
C GLU A 81 5.08 6.25 -15.31
N SER A 82 5.55 6.65 -14.12
CA SER A 82 5.86 8.04 -13.77
C SER A 82 7.33 8.42 -14.01
N SER A 83 8.11 7.60 -14.72
CA SER A 83 9.56 7.80 -14.94
C SER A 83 10.42 7.91 -13.67
N ARG A 84 9.91 7.46 -12.51
CA ARG A 84 10.60 7.43 -11.22
C ARG A 84 11.34 6.10 -11.03
N VAL A 85 12.27 5.80 -11.94
CA VAL A 85 12.90 4.47 -12.02
C VAL A 85 13.70 4.10 -10.77
N GLU A 86 14.40 5.07 -10.15
CA GLU A 86 15.17 4.84 -8.93
C GLU A 86 14.28 4.35 -7.77
N ASP A 87 13.11 4.97 -7.59
CA ASP A 87 12.13 4.58 -6.58
C ASP A 87 11.58 3.16 -6.84
N ALA A 88 11.37 2.81 -8.11
CA ALA A 88 10.99 1.47 -8.53
C ALA A 88 12.05 0.43 -8.14
N VAL A 89 13.33 0.70 -8.41
CA VAL A 89 14.45 -0.19 -8.05
C VAL A 89 14.56 -0.33 -6.53
N GLN A 90 14.50 0.78 -5.79
CA GLN A 90 14.54 0.75 -4.33
C GLN A 90 13.39 -0.06 -3.74
N THR A 91 12.19 0.08 -4.31
CA THR A 91 10.99 -0.66 -3.88
C THR A 91 11.09 -2.15 -4.20
N SER A 92 11.66 -2.52 -5.36
CA SER A 92 11.98 -3.92 -5.70
C SER A 92 12.97 -4.54 -4.71
N ASN A 93 14.03 -3.81 -4.35
CA ASN A 93 15.01 -4.29 -3.35
C ASN A 93 14.36 -4.51 -1.98
N LYS A 94 13.47 -3.62 -1.53
CA LYS A 94 12.68 -3.79 -0.29
C LYS A 94 11.81 -5.05 -0.33
N MET A 95 11.17 -5.33 -1.45
CA MET A 95 10.36 -6.54 -1.65
C MET A 95 11.22 -7.81 -1.52
N MET A 96 12.41 -7.84 -2.15
CA MET A 96 13.33 -8.98 -2.09
C MET A 96 13.85 -9.22 -0.67
N ALA A 97 14.26 -8.18 0.04
CA ALA A 97 14.69 -8.28 1.43
C ALA A 97 13.56 -8.80 2.34
N SER A 98 12.33 -8.33 2.13
CA SER A 98 11.15 -8.79 2.88
C SER A 98 10.84 -10.27 2.63
N LYS A 99 10.99 -10.75 1.38
CA LYS A 99 10.82 -12.17 1.04
C LYS A 99 11.89 -13.05 1.68
N LEU A 100 13.15 -12.62 1.64
CA LEU A 100 14.25 -13.36 2.26
C LEU A 100 14.04 -13.50 3.77
N HIS A 101 13.62 -12.43 4.44
CA HIS A 101 13.33 -12.47 5.88
C HIS A 101 12.21 -13.47 6.23
N ARG A 102 11.13 -13.51 5.44
CA ARG A 102 10.06 -14.50 5.61
C ARG A 102 10.53 -15.93 5.35
N ALA A 103 11.37 -16.15 4.34
CA ALA A 103 11.95 -17.45 4.07
C ALA A 103 12.81 -17.92 5.26
N THR A 104 13.64 -17.04 5.83
CA THR A 104 14.46 -17.39 7.00
C THR A 104 13.64 -17.70 8.25
N GLN A 105 12.48 -17.07 8.45
CA GLN A 105 11.57 -17.39 9.57
C GLN A 105 10.81 -18.72 9.43
N LEU A 106 10.83 -19.34 8.25
CA LEU A 106 10.20 -20.66 8.03
C LEU A 106 11.15 -21.82 8.39
N PHE A 107 12.45 -21.55 8.54
CA PHE A 107 13.47 -22.55 8.81
C PHE A 107 13.98 -22.58 10.26
N PHE A 108 13.45 -21.72 11.14
CA PHE A 108 13.76 -21.65 12.58
C PHE A 108 12.45 -21.51 13.36
#